data_AF-A0A2N9NM33-F1
#
_entry.id   AF-A0A2N9NM33-F1
#
_cell.length_a   1.000
_cell.length_b   1.000
_cell.length_c   1.000
_cell.angle_alpha   90.00
_cell.angle_beta   90.00
_cell.angle_gamma   90.00
#
_symmetry.space_group_name_H-M   'P 1'
#
loop_
_entity.id
_entity.type
_entity.pdbx_description
1 polymer ?
#
loop_
_entity_poly.entity_id
_entity_poly.type
_entity_poly.pdbx_seq_one_letter_code
_entity_poly.pdbx_strand_id
1 'polypeptide(L)'
;MDYHHHDELKNLIVNTSALRTEVDKILAADHAHMLEKLDEIQAIVTLLLSRVNEFRGLSVAVAPDIQLTEQAVSVLRQFAHSGAEILFYASYGGGQFSLQPENGEPLTVTEPRFLKDDFAQLVALGLFSVEYNSQGDPLFGLTRNGMRYLQAIDSDNPATA
;
A
#
# COMPACT_ATOMS: atom_id res chain seq x y z
N MET A 1 51.17 -28.43 24.57
CA MET A 1 50.76 -27.02 24.56
C MET A 1 50.21 -26.58 23.21
N ASP A 2 50.65 -27.16 22.08
CA ASP A 2 50.19 -26.75 20.73
C ASP A 2 48.72 -27.04 20.40
N TYR A 3 48.09 -28.02 21.07
CA TYR A 3 46.70 -28.40 20.80
C TYR A 3 45.69 -27.30 21.20
N HIS A 4 45.92 -26.65 22.34
CA HIS A 4 45.04 -25.58 22.84
C HIS A 4 45.08 -24.33 21.94
N HIS A 5 46.25 -23.98 21.40
CA HIS A 5 46.38 -22.89 20.44
C HIS A 5 45.65 -23.18 19.12
N HIS A 6 45.65 -24.44 18.67
CA HIS A 6 44.97 -24.81 17.44
C HIS A 6 43.44 -24.75 17.58
N ASP A 7 42.92 -25.17 18.74
CA ASP A 7 41.48 -25.07 19.05
C ASP A 7 41.03 -23.61 19.22
N GLU A 8 41.85 -22.75 19.84
CA GLU A 8 41.59 -21.31 19.96
C GLU A 8 41.54 -20.62 18.59
N LEU A 9 42.51 -20.90 17.71
CA LEU A 9 42.54 -20.37 16.34
C LEU A 9 41.33 -20.83 15.53
N LYS A 10 40.96 -22.11 15.64
CA LYS A 10 39.78 -22.66 14.97
C LYS A 10 38.50 -21.97 15.44
N ASN A 11 38.35 -21.78 16.76
CA ASN A 11 37.19 -21.09 17.33
C ASN A 11 37.14 -19.62 16.88
N LEU A 12 38.28 -18.94 16.78
CA LEU A 12 38.34 -17.56 16.29
C LEU A 12 37.90 -17.45 14.83
N ILE A 13 38.33 -18.38 13.97
CA ILE A 13 37.95 -18.43 12.54
C ILE A 13 36.46 -18.70 12.39
N VAL A 14 35.92 -19.67 13.14
CA VAL A 14 34.49 -20.02 13.11
C VAL A 14 33.64 -18.83 13.58
N ASN A 15 34.02 -18.17 14.68
CA ASN A 15 33.30 -17.01 15.19
C ASN A 15 33.37 -15.83 14.21
N THR A 16 34.51 -15.61 13.58
CA THR A 16 34.68 -14.56 12.56
C THR A 16 33.82 -14.83 11.32
N SER A 17 33.72 -16.09 10.89
CA SER A 17 32.83 -16.50 9.80
C SER A 17 31.36 -16.30 10.16
N ALA A 18 30.94 -16.67 11.36
CA ALA A 18 29.57 -16.48 11.83
C ALA A 18 29.19 -14.99 11.90
N LEU A 19 30.09 -14.15 12.43
CA LEU A 19 29.90 -12.71 12.48
C LEU A 19 29.74 -12.11 11.07
N ARG A 20 30.59 -12.52 10.12
CA ARG A 20 30.48 -12.10 8.72
C ARG A 20 29.13 -12.46 8.12
N THR A 21 28.65 -13.69 8.35
CA THR A 21 27.33 -14.12 7.86
C THR A 21 26.19 -13.29 8.45
N GLU A 22 26.24 -12.93 9.73
CA GLU A 22 25.21 -12.07 10.32
C GLU A 22 25.28 -10.63 9.80
N VAL A 23 26.47 -10.08 9.58
CA VAL A 23 26.64 -8.78 8.92
C VAL A 23 26.08 -8.80 7.49
N ASP A 24 26.37 -9.84 6.72
CA ASP A 24 25.86 -10.00 5.35
C ASP A 24 24.32 -10.09 5.34
N LYS A 25 23.71 -10.77 6.32
CA LYS A 25 22.24 -10.82 6.47
C LYS A 25 21.64 -9.46 6.79
N ILE A 26 22.24 -8.71 7.71
CA ILE A 26 21.76 -7.36 8.07
C ILE A 26 21.82 -6.43 6.85
N LEU A 27 22.94 -6.45 6.11
CA LEU A 27 23.09 -5.66 4.89
C LEU A 27 22.10 -6.07 3.79
N ALA A 28 21.84 -7.37 3.63
CA ALA A 28 20.85 -7.86 2.67
C ALA A 28 19.42 -7.45 3.05
N ALA A 29 19.08 -7.49 4.34
CA ALA A 29 17.77 -7.06 4.85
C ALA A 29 17.57 -5.54 4.65
N ASP A 30 18.59 -4.74 4.94
CA ASP A 30 18.56 -3.29 4.74
C ASP A 30 18.46 -2.93 3.25
N HIS A 31 19.18 -3.64 2.39
CA HIS A 31 19.06 -3.49 0.94
C HIS A 31 17.67 -3.86 0.41
N ALA A 32 17.07 -4.94 0.90
CA ALA A 32 15.70 -5.31 0.54
C ALA A 32 14.70 -4.23 0.97
N HIS A 33 14.87 -3.66 2.16
CA HIS A 33 14.03 -2.57 2.63
C HIS A 33 14.21 -1.27 1.80
N MET A 34 15.44 -0.95 1.38
CA MET A 34 15.69 0.16 0.46
C MET A 34 15.05 -0.04 -0.91
N LEU A 35 15.09 -1.27 -1.46
CA LEU A 35 14.41 -1.61 -2.72
C LEU A 35 12.89 -1.47 -2.60
N GLU A 36 12.29 -1.95 -1.50
CA GLU A 36 10.87 -1.78 -1.22
C GLU A 36 10.47 -0.29 -1.18
N LYS A 37 11.29 0.54 -0.55
CA LYS A 37 11.07 2.01 -0.52
C LYS A 37 11.21 2.64 -1.91
N LEU A 38 12.09 2.14 -2.77
CA LEU A 38 12.22 2.60 -4.15
C LEU A 38 11.02 2.19 -5.01
N ASP A 39 10.48 0.99 -4.80
CA ASP A 39 9.27 0.52 -5.48
C ASP A 39 8.04 1.36 -5.06
N GLU A 40 7.90 1.69 -3.77
CA GLU A 40 6.89 2.62 -3.27
C GLU A 40 7.00 4.00 -3.94
N ILE A 41 8.21 4.55 -4.07
CA ILE A 41 8.47 5.84 -4.73
C ILE A 41 8.12 5.76 -6.22
N GLN A 42 8.55 4.70 -6.90
CA GLN A 42 8.23 4.48 -8.31
C GLN A 42 6.72 4.44 -8.52
N ALA A 43 5.99 3.74 -7.65
CA ALA A 43 4.53 3.66 -7.75
C ALA A 43 3.86 5.03 -7.58
N ILE A 44 4.30 5.82 -6.61
CA ILE A 44 3.79 7.18 -6.40
C ILE A 44 4.09 8.08 -7.60
N VAL A 45 5.32 8.05 -8.12
CA VAL A 45 5.74 8.87 -9.26
C VAL A 45 4.95 8.49 -10.52
N THR A 46 4.76 7.20 -10.79
CA THR A 46 3.99 6.78 -11.95
C THR A 46 2.50 7.10 -11.81
N LEU A 47 1.94 6.97 -10.61
CA LEU A 47 0.57 7.40 -10.32
C LEU A 47 0.38 8.90 -10.62
N LEU A 48 1.33 9.75 -10.21
CA LEU A 48 1.31 11.18 -10.49
C LEU A 48 1.46 11.49 -11.99
N LEU A 49 2.42 10.84 -12.66
CA LEU A 49 2.67 11.04 -14.09
C LEU A 49 1.48 10.59 -14.96
N SER A 50 0.72 9.58 -14.54
CA SER A 50 -0.44 9.07 -15.29
C SER A 50 -1.54 10.11 -15.49
N ARG A 51 -1.53 11.16 -14.68
CA ARG A 51 -2.58 12.18 -14.65
C ARG A 51 -2.24 13.44 -15.43
N VAL A 52 -0.96 13.69 -15.72
CA VAL A 52 -0.55 14.76 -16.65
C VAL A 52 -0.85 14.30 -18.09
N ASN A 53 -1.71 15.04 -18.80
CA ASN A 53 -2.21 14.69 -20.15
C ASN A 53 -1.09 14.28 -21.10
N GLU A 54 0.03 15.00 -21.05
CA GLU A 54 1.22 14.84 -21.88
C GLU A 54 2.02 13.57 -21.53
N PHE A 55 1.94 13.11 -20.27
CA PHE A 55 2.67 11.94 -19.77
C PHE A 55 1.78 10.70 -19.57
N ARG A 56 0.47 10.80 -19.80
CA ARG A 56 -0.48 9.68 -19.68
C ARG A 56 -0.04 8.47 -20.52
N GLY A 57 0.38 8.71 -21.76
CA GLY A 57 0.89 7.66 -22.65
C GLY A 57 2.17 7.00 -22.15
N LEU A 58 3.06 7.77 -21.52
CA LEU A 58 4.30 7.25 -20.91
C LEU A 58 4.01 6.48 -19.62
N SER A 59 3.01 6.89 -18.86
CA SER A 59 2.64 6.26 -17.59
C SER A 59 1.97 4.90 -17.80
N VAL A 60 1.12 4.80 -18.83
CA VAL A 60 0.58 3.53 -19.33
C VAL A 60 1.70 2.59 -19.78
N ALA A 61 2.76 3.12 -20.41
CA ALA A 61 3.89 2.33 -20.90
C ALA A 61 4.87 1.92 -19.79
N VAL A 62 4.99 2.70 -18.70
CA VAL A 62 5.98 2.51 -17.63
C VAL A 62 5.43 1.73 -16.43
N ALA A 63 4.18 1.94 -16.05
CA ALA A 63 3.52 1.12 -15.03
C ALA A 63 2.01 0.98 -15.31
N PRO A 64 1.63 0.07 -16.23
CA PRO A 64 0.23 -0.15 -16.59
C PRO A 64 -0.65 -0.56 -15.40
N ASP A 65 -0.07 -1.19 -14.38
CA ASP A 65 -0.78 -1.79 -13.22
C ASP A 65 -1.08 -0.79 -12.08
N ILE A 66 -0.63 0.47 -12.21
CA ILE A 66 -0.72 1.50 -11.14
C ILE A 66 -1.95 2.40 -11.33
N GLN A 67 -2.73 2.18 -12.39
CA GLN A 67 -3.98 2.90 -12.57
C GLN A 67 -5.04 2.36 -11.61
N LEU A 68 -5.44 3.19 -10.65
CA LEU A 68 -6.64 2.95 -9.86
C LEU A 68 -7.87 2.91 -10.77
N THR A 69 -8.77 1.97 -10.49
CA THR A 69 -10.06 1.90 -11.18
C THR A 69 -10.93 3.11 -10.84
N GLU A 70 -11.87 3.47 -11.73
CA GLU A 70 -12.87 4.51 -11.44
C GLU A 70 -13.71 4.16 -10.20
N GLN A 71 -13.95 2.88 -9.93
CA GLN A 71 -14.59 2.40 -8.71
C GLN A 71 -13.74 2.72 -7.47
N ALA A 72 -12.45 2.39 -7.48
CA ALA A 72 -11.54 2.66 -6.37
C ALA A 72 -11.47 4.16 -6.05
N VAL A 73 -11.35 5.00 -7.09
CA VAL A 73 -11.36 6.46 -6.95
C VAL A 73 -12.71 6.96 -6.41
N SER A 74 -13.83 6.43 -6.90
CA SER A 74 -15.17 6.77 -6.43
C SER A 74 -15.37 6.42 -4.95
N VAL A 75 -14.95 5.22 -4.52
CA VAL A 75 -15.06 4.80 -3.12
C VAL A 75 -14.17 5.64 -2.22
N LEU A 76 -12.91 5.89 -2.60
CA LEU A 76 -11.99 6.77 -1.88
C LEU A 76 -12.61 8.17 -1.69
N ARG A 77 -13.21 8.71 -2.74
CA ARG A 77 -13.89 10.02 -2.73
C ARG A 77 -15.12 10.01 -1.83
N GLN A 78 -16.01 9.05 -1.97
CA GLN A 78 -17.22 8.97 -1.15
C GLN A 78 -16.87 8.83 0.34
N PHE A 79 -15.86 8.03 0.68
CA PHE A 79 -15.38 7.92 2.06
C PHE A 79 -14.84 9.26 2.57
N ALA A 80 -14.00 9.96 1.80
CA ALA A 80 -13.52 11.28 2.17
C ALA A 80 -14.66 12.30 2.40
N HIS A 81 -15.69 12.29 1.55
CA HIS A 81 -16.86 13.16 1.69
C HIS A 81 -17.71 12.83 2.92
N SER A 82 -17.71 11.57 3.37
CA SER A 82 -18.45 11.18 4.58
C SER A 82 -17.92 11.84 5.86
N GLY A 83 -16.65 12.26 5.87
CA GLY A 83 -15.98 12.82 7.04
C GLY A 83 -15.77 11.81 8.19
N ALA A 84 -16.11 10.54 7.99
CA ALA A 84 -15.90 9.49 8.98
C ALA A 84 -14.42 9.08 9.07
N GLU A 85 -14.01 8.62 10.25
CA GLU A 85 -12.65 8.14 10.48
C GLU A 85 -12.45 6.71 9.97
N ILE A 86 -13.49 5.88 10.08
CA ILE A 86 -13.46 4.45 9.77
C ILE A 86 -14.49 4.12 8.68
N LEU A 87 -14.07 3.30 7.72
CA LEU A 87 -14.89 2.64 6.72
C LEU A 87 -14.93 1.13 7.01
N PHE A 88 -16.12 0.61 7.28
CA PHE A 88 -16.35 -0.81 7.53
C PHE A 88 -16.58 -1.53 6.21
N TYR A 89 -15.93 -2.68 6.05
CA TYR A 89 -16.20 -3.63 4.97
C TYR A 89 -16.41 -5.03 5.52
N ALA A 90 -17.56 -5.63 5.18
CA ALA A 90 -17.86 -7.02 5.48
C ALA A 90 -18.43 -7.71 4.25
N SER A 91 -17.99 -8.94 3.97
CA SER A 91 -18.56 -9.78 2.91
C SER A 91 -19.23 -11.00 3.53
N TYR A 92 -20.49 -11.23 3.17
CA TYR A 92 -21.32 -12.31 3.71
C TYR A 92 -21.42 -13.51 2.75
N GLY A 93 -20.73 -13.47 1.62
CA GLY A 93 -20.87 -14.45 0.55
C GLY A 93 -22.13 -14.23 -0.29
N GLY A 94 -22.26 -14.97 -1.40
CA GLY A 94 -23.42 -14.86 -2.29
C GLY A 94 -23.59 -13.49 -2.96
N GLY A 95 -22.53 -12.67 -3.02
CA GLY A 95 -22.57 -11.29 -3.52
C GLY A 95 -23.11 -10.27 -2.52
N GLN A 96 -23.46 -10.68 -1.30
CA GLN A 96 -23.85 -9.77 -0.24
C GLN A 96 -22.62 -9.22 0.48
N PHE A 97 -22.62 -7.90 0.69
CA PHE A 97 -21.58 -7.19 1.40
C PHE A 97 -22.17 -5.97 2.11
N SER A 98 -21.45 -5.44 3.08
CA SER A 98 -21.66 -4.12 3.66
C SER A 98 -20.40 -3.29 3.43
N LEU A 99 -20.59 -2.05 2.97
CA LEU A 99 -19.55 -1.06 2.84
C LEU A 99 -20.09 0.27 3.35
N GLN A 100 -19.72 0.66 4.57
CA GLN A 100 -20.35 1.80 5.24
C GLN A 100 -19.36 2.56 6.14
N PRO A 101 -19.33 3.90 6.08
CA PRO A 101 -18.59 4.72 7.04
C PRO A 101 -19.23 4.66 8.43
N GLU A 102 -18.45 4.81 9.50
CA GLU A 102 -18.94 4.72 10.89
C GLU A 102 -20.17 5.57 11.18
N ASN A 103 -20.24 6.77 10.59
CA ASN A 103 -21.33 7.72 10.80
C ASN A 103 -21.97 8.18 9.47
N GLY A 104 -22.11 7.27 8.50
CA GLY A 104 -22.59 7.62 7.16
C GLY A 104 -23.50 6.59 6.51
N GLU A 105 -24.05 6.96 5.36
CA GLU A 105 -24.78 6.05 4.48
C GLU A 105 -23.82 5.06 3.79
N PRO A 106 -24.30 3.86 3.43
CA PRO A 106 -23.51 2.91 2.65
C PRO A 106 -22.96 3.52 1.35
N LEU A 107 -21.71 3.19 1.03
CA LEU A 107 -21.07 3.68 -0.18
C LEU A 107 -21.58 2.91 -1.41
N THR A 108 -21.67 3.61 -2.53
CA THR A 108 -22.07 3.01 -3.81
C THR A 108 -20.86 2.37 -4.50
N VAL A 109 -21.05 1.12 -4.94
CA VAL A 109 -20.04 0.28 -5.62
C VAL A 109 -20.64 -0.24 -6.92
N THR A 110 -19.93 -0.13 -8.04
CA THR A 110 -20.44 -0.47 -9.38
C THR A 110 -20.23 -1.95 -9.73
N GLU A 111 -19.14 -2.54 -9.25
CA GLU A 111 -18.69 -3.90 -9.52
C GLU A 111 -18.12 -4.53 -8.22
N PRO A 112 -18.98 -5.01 -7.31
CA PRO A 112 -18.58 -5.48 -5.98
C PRO A 112 -17.63 -6.67 -5.97
N ARG A 113 -17.57 -7.45 -7.07
CA ARG A 113 -16.70 -8.62 -7.20
C ARG A 113 -15.21 -8.28 -7.13
N PHE A 114 -14.84 -7.06 -7.51
CA PHE A 114 -13.45 -6.56 -7.48
C PHE A 114 -13.17 -5.59 -6.33
N LEU A 115 -14.14 -5.33 -5.45
CA LEU A 115 -13.98 -4.37 -4.36
C LEU A 115 -12.80 -4.70 -3.43
N LYS A 116 -12.57 -6.00 -3.18
CA LYS A 116 -11.43 -6.45 -2.37
C LYS A 116 -10.09 -6.15 -3.05
N ASP A 117 -10.03 -6.26 -4.37
CA ASP A 117 -8.83 -5.98 -5.16
C ASP A 117 -8.55 -4.48 -5.20
N ASP A 118 -9.60 -3.67 -5.44
CA ASP A 118 -9.51 -2.20 -5.35
C ASP A 118 -8.99 -1.76 -3.96
N PHE A 119 -9.47 -2.38 -2.88
CA PHE A 119 -9.06 -2.02 -1.52
C PHE A 119 -7.63 -2.44 -1.24
N ALA A 120 -7.20 -3.61 -1.72
CA ALA A 120 -5.81 -4.03 -1.63
C ALA A 120 -4.89 -3.04 -2.36
N GLN A 121 -5.28 -2.56 -3.54
CA GLN A 121 -4.53 -1.57 -4.31
C GLN A 121 -4.49 -0.20 -3.60
N LEU A 122 -5.62 0.28 -3.07
CA LEU A 122 -5.70 1.53 -2.30
C LEU A 122 -4.82 1.50 -1.05
N VAL A 123 -4.75 0.36 -0.35
CA VAL A 123 -3.86 0.15 0.80
C VAL A 123 -2.40 0.08 0.36
N ALA A 124 -2.08 -0.67 -0.70
CA ALA A 124 -0.72 -0.79 -1.20
C ALA A 124 -0.13 0.55 -1.66
N LEU A 125 -0.97 1.43 -2.22
CA LEU A 125 -0.59 2.79 -2.60
C LEU A 125 -0.59 3.78 -1.42
N GLY A 126 -0.89 3.32 -0.21
CA GLY A 126 -0.96 4.14 1.00
C GLY A 126 -2.06 5.20 0.95
N LEU A 127 -3.11 5.00 0.15
CA LEU A 127 -4.27 5.90 0.06
C LEU A 127 -5.32 5.55 1.12
N PHE A 128 -5.44 4.26 1.43
CA PHE A 128 -6.10 3.74 2.64
C PHE A 128 -5.07 3.21 3.64
N SER A 129 -5.39 3.31 4.92
CA SER A 129 -4.84 2.44 5.96
C SER A 129 -5.78 1.27 6.19
N VAL A 130 -5.26 0.16 6.69
CA VAL A 130 -6.08 -0.98 7.13
C VAL A 130 -5.64 -1.40 8.53
N GLU A 131 -6.62 -1.53 9.41
CA GLU A 131 -6.51 -2.18 10.70
C GLU A 131 -7.50 -3.34 10.77
N TYR A 132 -7.44 -4.15 11.82
CA TYR A 132 -8.35 -5.28 12.00
C TYR A 132 -8.99 -5.22 13.38
N ASN A 133 -10.30 -5.43 13.43
CA ASN A 133 -11.03 -5.50 14.70
C ASN A 133 -10.75 -6.85 15.41
N SER A 134 -11.32 -7.03 16.61
CA SER A 134 -11.16 -8.27 17.39
C SER A 134 -11.76 -9.53 16.73
N GLN A 135 -12.59 -9.38 15.70
CA GLN A 135 -13.20 -10.47 14.92
C GLN A 135 -12.40 -10.78 13.65
N GLY A 136 -11.37 -9.98 13.33
CA GLY A 136 -10.56 -10.11 12.14
C GLY A 136 -11.12 -9.39 10.91
N ASP A 137 -12.19 -8.59 11.06
CA ASP A 137 -12.72 -7.80 9.95
C ASP A 137 -11.87 -6.54 9.72
N PRO A 138 -11.64 -6.15 8.46
CA PRO A 138 -10.83 -4.99 8.13
C PRO A 138 -11.58 -3.68 8.43
N LEU A 139 -10.84 -2.74 9.04
CA LEU A 139 -11.24 -1.37 9.29
C LEU A 139 -10.36 -0.47 8.42
N PHE A 140 -10.97 0.24 7.47
CA PHE A 140 -10.22 1.10 6.56
C PHE A 140 -10.22 2.54 7.06
N GLY A 141 -9.06 3.18 7.06
CA GLY A 141 -8.90 4.59 7.38
C GLY A 141 -8.43 5.38 6.17
N LEU A 142 -8.77 6.68 6.14
CA LEU A 142 -8.30 7.57 5.09
C LEU A 142 -6.93 8.14 5.47
N THR A 143 -5.94 8.01 4.57
CA THR A 143 -4.61 8.58 4.84
C THR A 143 -4.51 10.03 4.35
N ARG A 144 -3.49 10.75 4.85
CA ARG A 144 -3.13 12.07 4.31
C ARG A 144 -2.71 12.01 2.84
N ASN A 145 -2.18 10.89 2.39
CA ASN A 145 -1.83 10.68 0.97
C ASN A 145 -3.09 10.44 0.13
N GLY A 146 -4.08 9.70 0.65
CA GLY A 146 -5.41 9.58 0.04
C GLY A 146 -6.09 10.95 -0.14
N MET A 147 -6.04 11.82 0.88
CA MET A 147 -6.57 13.18 0.76
C MET A 147 -5.82 14.06 -0.25
N ARG A 148 -4.47 14.03 -0.23
CA ARG A 148 -3.66 14.77 -1.21
C ARG A 148 -3.92 14.29 -2.64
N TYR A 149 -4.08 12.97 -2.81
CA TYR A 149 -4.46 12.40 -4.09
C TYR A 149 -5.80 12.95 -4.57
N LEU A 150 -6.85 12.90 -3.74
CA LEU A 150 -8.16 13.46 -4.11
C LEU A 150 -8.08 14.95 -4.49
N GLN A 151 -7.35 15.76 -3.71
CA GLN A 151 -7.14 17.17 -4.00
C GLN A 151 -6.45 17.41 -5.35
N ALA A 152 -5.42 16.62 -5.66
CA ALA A 152 -4.69 16.74 -6.91
C ALA A 152 -5.59 16.44 -8.12
N ILE A 153 -6.45 15.42 -8.01
CA ILE A 153 -7.31 15.01 -9.13
C ILE A 153 -8.56 15.88 -9.29
N ASP A 154 -8.99 16.58 -8.23
CA ASP A 154 -10.08 17.55 -8.27
C ASP A 154 -9.63 18.91 -8.77
N SER A 155 -8.38 19.29 -8.49
CA SER A 155 -7.80 20.53 -9.00
C SER A 155 -7.61 20.52 -10.53
N ASP A 156 -7.46 19.34 -11.13
CA ASP A 156 -7.38 19.14 -12.58
C ASP A 156 -8.77 19.07 -13.27
N ASN A 157 -9.88 19.10 -12.51
CA ASN A 157 -11.24 19.08 -13.05
C ASN A 157 -12.11 20.18 -12.43
N PRO A 158 -12.08 21.42 -12.95
CA PRO A 158 -12.78 22.58 -12.37
C PRO A 158 -14.32 22.55 -12.57
N ALA A 159 -14.92 21.40 -12.88
CA ALA A 159 -16.32 21.30 -13.28
C ALA A 159 -17.32 21.05 -12.13
N THR A 160 -16.88 21.01 -10.87
CA THR A 160 -17.80 20.82 -9.72
C THR A 160 -17.40 21.70 -8.53
N ALA A 161 -17.86 22.95 -8.58
CA ALA A 161 -18.10 23.81 -7.42
C ALA A 161 -19.54 24.34 -7.50
#